data_AF-A0A1W1UJP5-F1
#
_entry.id   AF-A0A1W1UJP5-F1
#
_cell.length_a   1.000
_cell.length_b   1.000
_cell.length_c   1.000
_cell.angle_alpha   90.00
_cell.angle_beta   90.00
_cell.angle_gamma   90.00
#
_symmetry.space_group_name_H-M   'P 1'
#
loop_
_entity.id
_entity.type
_entity.pdbx_description
1 polymer ?
#
loop_
_entity_poly.entity_id
_entity_poly.type
_entity_poly.pdbx_seq_one_letter_code
_entity_poly.pdbx_strand_id
1 'polypeptide(L)'
;MTAQHEPRGLLTVPEAARLLHVSDDTVRRQIREGDLGAVRIGTTPTGRPRYRIPAAVVEARLGRSTLQAPSAAERLQAAFAVLTEDQQEALLTQAINWARAQAPEVVVGERQPEPTAGDIAVRFPGLAPRQTRTD
;
A
#
# COMPACT_ATOMS: atom_id res chain seq x y z
N MET A 1 2.77 -31.15 -5.29
CA MET A 1 2.81 -29.79 -5.87
C MET A 1 4.11 -29.14 -5.43
N THR A 2 5.12 -29.18 -6.28
CA THR A 2 6.47 -28.64 -6.02
C THR A 2 6.44 -27.14 -6.26
N ALA A 3 6.54 -26.34 -5.20
CA ALA A 3 6.71 -24.90 -5.32
C ALA A 3 8.02 -24.62 -6.06
N GLN A 4 7.92 -24.16 -7.31
CA GLN A 4 9.05 -23.72 -8.11
C GLN A 4 9.78 -22.64 -7.32
N HIS A 5 11.02 -22.93 -6.93
CA HIS A 5 11.89 -21.99 -6.25
C HIS A 5 12.40 -21.01 -7.31
N GLU A 6 11.63 -19.98 -7.62
CA GLU A 6 12.15 -18.83 -8.36
C GLU A 6 13.44 -18.34 -7.67
N PRO A 7 14.44 -17.85 -8.41
CA PRO A 7 15.69 -17.38 -7.82
C PRO A 7 15.40 -16.14 -6.95
N ARG A 8 15.11 -16.39 -5.67
CA ARG A 8 14.69 -15.37 -4.71
C ARG A 8 15.81 -14.35 -4.53
N GLY A 9 15.54 -13.13 -4.96
CA GLY A 9 16.49 -12.02 -4.95
C GLY A 9 17.17 -11.83 -3.60
N LEU A 10 18.49 -11.65 -3.62
CA LEU A 10 19.27 -11.29 -2.44
C LEU A 10 19.22 -9.78 -2.24
N LEU A 11 18.54 -9.35 -1.18
CA LEU A 11 18.37 -7.96 -0.83
C LEU A 11 19.60 -7.42 -0.10
N THR A 12 19.93 -6.16 -0.36
CA THR A 12 20.83 -5.37 0.46
C THR A 12 20.13 -4.91 1.75
N VAL A 13 20.92 -4.45 2.72
CA VAL A 13 20.41 -3.81 3.94
C VAL A 13 19.40 -2.68 3.64
N PRO A 14 19.70 -1.67 2.79
CA PRO A 14 18.75 -0.60 2.48
C PRO A 14 17.50 -1.07 1.71
N GLU A 15 17.57 -2.15 0.94
CA GLU A 15 16.39 -2.74 0.31
C GLU A 15 15.49 -3.42 1.36
N ALA A 16 16.07 -4.22 2.25
CA ALA A 16 15.32 -4.84 3.34
C ALA A 16 14.74 -3.80 4.30
N ALA A 17 15.47 -2.72 4.59
CA ALA A 17 15.01 -1.62 5.44
C ALA A 17 13.76 -0.94 4.88
N ARG A 18 13.75 -0.67 3.56
CA ARG A 18 12.59 -0.11 2.86
C ARG A 18 11.38 -1.04 2.92
N LEU A 19 11.57 -2.34 2.70
CA LEU A 19 10.47 -3.31 2.74
C LEU A 19 9.91 -3.53 4.15
N LEU A 20 10.76 -3.47 5.17
CA LEU A 20 10.38 -3.65 6.58
C LEU A 20 9.93 -2.34 7.25
N HIS A 21 10.01 -1.20 6.55
CA HIS A 21 9.75 0.14 7.10
C HIS A 21 10.53 0.45 8.39
N VAL A 22 11.81 0.08 8.43
CA VAL A 22 12.73 0.37 9.55
C VAL A 22 14.00 1.04 9.06
N SER A 23 14.83 1.54 9.99
CA SER A 23 16.14 2.10 9.64
C SER A 23 17.15 1.02 9.23
N ASP A 24 18.14 1.39 8.40
CA ASP A 24 19.28 0.54 8.06
C ASP A 24 20.02 0.02 9.31
N ASP A 25 20.10 0.83 10.37
CA ASP A 25 20.77 0.44 11.61
C ASP A 25 19.96 -0.62 12.36
N THR A 26 18.63 -0.49 12.37
CA THR A 26 17.72 -1.50 12.92
C THR A 26 17.90 -2.84 12.20
N VAL A 27 17.99 -2.85 10.86
CA VAL A 27 18.25 -4.09 10.10
C VAL A 27 19.60 -4.69 10.48
N ARG A 28 20.65 -3.88 10.58
CA ARG A 28 21.99 -4.35 10.99
C ARG A 28 22.02 -4.88 12.43
N ARG A 29 21.24 -4.28 13.33
CA ARG A 29 21.06 -4.76 14.69
C ARG A 29 20.40 -6.13 14.69
N GLN A 30 19.28 -6.28 13.98
CA GLN A 30 18.58 -7.56 13.86
C GLN A 30 19.44 -8.67 13.25
N ILE A 31 20.30 -8.36 12.28
CA ILE A 31 21.27 -9.33 11.75
C ILE A 31 22.29 -9.75 12.81
N ARG A 32 22.79 -8.81 13.63
CA ARG A 32 23.73 -9.12 14.72
C ARG A 32 23.08 -9.92 15.84
N GLU A 33 21.82 -9.62 16.14
CA GLU A 33 21.02 -10.29 17.17
C GLU A 33 20.55 -11.69 16.72
N GLY A 34 20.67 -12.03 15.43
CA GLY A 34 20.24 -13.31 14.87
C GLY A 34 18.76 -13.35 14.47
N ASP A 35 18.04 -12.26 14.68
CA ASP A 35 16.61 -12.10 14.36
C ASP A 35 16.31 -12.04 12.85
N LEU A 36 17.34 -11.69 12.06
CA LEU A 36 17.25 -11.62 10.60
C LEU A 36 18.40 -12.39 9.95
N GLY A 37 18.06 -13.50 9.30
CA GLY A 37 19.04 -14.32 8.57
C GLY A 37 19.66 -13.56 7.41
N ALA A 38 20.98 -13.45 7.41
CA ALA A 38 21.74 -12.78 6.35
C ALA A 38 23.11 -13.44 6.13
N VAL A 39 23.62 -13.31 4.91
CA VAL A 39 24.96 -13.77 4.52
C VAL A 39 25.90 -12.56 4.45
N ARG A 40 27.01 -12.58 5.19
CA ARG A 40 28.05 -11.56 5.07
C ARG A 40 28.88 -11.81 3.81
N ILE A 41 28.90 -10.85 2.90
CA ILE A 41 29.60 -10.94 1.61
C ILE A 41 30.92 -10.16 1.57
N GLY A 42 31.26 -9.45 2.65
CA GLY A 42 32.53 -8.73 2.78
C GLY A 42 32.42 -7.49 3.66
N THR A 43 33.29 -6.53 3.40
CA THR A 43 33.36 -5.23 4.07
C THR A 43 33.41 -4.11 3.04
N THR A 44 32.87 -2.95 3.39
CA THR A 44 33.07 -1.71 2.62
C THR A 44 34.51 -1.21 2.81
N PRO A 45 34.98 -0.28 1.95
CA PRO A 45 36.28 0.39 2.17
C PRO A 45 36.39 1.08 3.53
N THR A 46 35.25 1.48 4.11
CA THR A 46 35.13 2.07 5.45
C THR A 46 35.05 1.03 6.58
N GLY A 47 35.30 -0.25 6.30
CA GLY A 47 35.31 -1.34 7.28
C GLY A 47 33.93 -1.87 7.69
N ARG A 48 32.82 -1.33 7.14
CA ARG A 48 31.46 -1.74 7.52
C ARG A 48 31.09 -3.08 6.88
N PRO A 49 30.48 -4.03 7.61
CA PRO A 49 30.02 -5.29 7.02
C PRO A 49 28.99 -5.08 5.91
N ARG A 50 29.16 -5.83 4.81
CA ARG A 50 28.18 -5.92 3.71
C ARG A 50 27.41 -7.24 3.83
N TYR A 51 26.09 -7.14 3.83
CA TYR A 51 25.18 -8.27 3.99
C TYR A 51 24.28 -8.45 2.77
N ARG A 52 23.90 -9.70 2.53
CA ARG A 52 22.85 -10.12 1.61
C ARG A 52 21.77 -10.86 2.39
N ILE A 53 20.54 -10.42 2.24
CA ILE A 53 19.38 -10.91 2.98
C ILE A 53 18.48 -11.64 1.98
N PRO A 54 18.15 -12.92 2.18
CA PRO A 54 17.22 -13.61 1.29
C PRO A 54 15.83 -12.96 1.34
N ALA A 55 15.24 -12.65 0.18
CA ALA A 55 13.89 -12.06 0.10
C ALA A 55 12.84 -12.88 0.89
N ALA A 56 12.93 -14.21 0.83
CA ALA A 56 12.04 -15.12 1.57
C ALA A 56 11.99 -14.83 3.08
N VAL A 57 13.11 -14.45 3.68
CA VAL A 57 13.19 -14.17 5.12
C VAL A 57 12.46 -12.88 5.45
N VAL A 58 12.58 -11.87 4.59
CA VAL A 58 11.88 -10.58 4.71
C VAL A 58 10.37 -10.78 4.51
N GLU A 59 9.97 -11.53 3.49
CA GLU A 59 8.56 -11.86 3.22
C GLU A 59 7.92 -12.64 4.37
N ALA A 60 8.59 -13.67 4.88
CA ALA A 60 8.11 -14.44 6.03
C ALA A 60 7.99 -13.59 7.31
N ARG A 61 8.79 -12.52 7.43
CA ARG A 61 8.69 -11.55 8.54
C ARG A 61 7.49 -10.63 8.34
N LEU A 62 7.30 -10.11 7.14
CA LEU A 62 6.13 -9.29 6.79
C LEU A 62 4.82 -10.06 7.01
N GLY A 63 4.76 -11.31 6.55
CA GLY A 63 3.60 -12.18 6.75
C GLY A 63 3.33 -12.54 8.22
N ARG A 64 4.37 -12.67 9.06
CA ARG A 64 4.17 -12.84 10.51
C ARG A 64 3.70 -11.56 11.20
N SER A 65 4.23 -10.41 10.79
CA SER A 65 3.86 -9.10 11.35
C SER A 65 2.38 -8.80 11.12
N THR A 66 1.87 -9.07 9.91
CA THR A 66 0.45 -8.88 9.57
C THR A 66 -0.50 -9.84 10.30
N LEU A 67 -0.02 -11.03 10.69
CA LEU A 67 -0.80 -11.99 11.46
C LEU A 67 -0.78 -11.74 12.98
N GLN A 68 0.17 -10.95 13.48
CA GLN A 68 0.36 -10.75 14.93
C GLN A 68 -0.13 -9.40 15.46
N ALA A 69 -0.19 -8.36 14.63
CA ALA A 69 -0.70 -7.06 15.06
C ALA A 69 -2.22 -6.99 14.80
N PRO A 70 -3.05 -6.63 15.81
CA PRO A 70 -4.47 -6.40 15.56
C PRO A 70 -4.59 -5.28 14.54
N SER A 71 -5.41 -5.48 13.52
CA SER A 71 -5.65 -4.52 12.45
C SER A 71 -6.18 -3.19 13.02
N ALA A 72 -6.06 -2.11 12.24
CA ALA A 72 -6.64 -0.83 12.65
C ALA A 72 -8.15 -0.94 12.94
N ALA A 73 -8.87 -1.76 12.16
CA ALA A 73 -10.29 -2.03 12.36
C ALA A 73 -10.55 -2.79 13.68
N GLU A 74 -9.75 -3.81 13.99
CA GLU A 74 -9.88 -4.56 15.25
C GLU A 74 -9.60 -3.69 16.47
N ARG A 75 -8.58 -2.82 16.39
CA ARG A 75 -8.30 -1.85 17.47
C ARG A 75 -9.42 -0.84 17.64
N LEU A 76 -10.00 -0.36 16.53
CA LEU A 76 -11.14 0.55 16.56
C LEU A 76 -12.37 -0.13 17.18
N GLN A 77 -12.68 -1.36 16.76
CA GLN A 77 -13.81 -2.13 17.28
C GLN A 77 -13.66 -2.41 18.78
N ALA A 78 -12.46 -2.77 19.23
CA ALA A 78 -12.18 -2.96 20.66
C ALA A 78 -12.35 -1.67 21.47
N ALA A 79 -11.96 -0.52 20.91
CA ALA A 79 -12.15 0.78 21.56
C ALA A 79 -13.63 1.20 21.63
N PHE A 80 -14.45 0.85 20.63
CA PHE A 80 -15.89 1.14 20.65
C PHE A 80 -16.66 0.21 21.61
N ALA A 81 -16.22 -1.04 21.77
CA ALA A 81 -16.90 -2.02 22.61
C ALA A 81 -16.97 -1.65 24.11
N VAL A 82 -16.11 -0.74 24.59
CA VAL A 82 -16.11 -0.27 25.99
C VAL A 82 -16.97 0.98 26.22
N LEU A 83 -17.49 1.59 25.16
CA LEU A 83 -18.29 2.81 25.21
C LEU A 83 -19.78 2.49 25.28
N THR A 84 -20.56 3.37 25.91
CA THR A 84 -22.03 3.28 25.85
C THR A 84 -22.53 3.63 24.45
N GLU A 85 -23.76 3.23 24.14
CA GLU A 85 -24.40 3.52 22.85
C GLU A 85 -24.41 5.03 22.55
N ASP A 86 -24.81 5.85 23.52
CA ASP A 86 -24.79 7.32 23.40
C ASP A 86 -23.39 7.89 23.08
N GLN A 87 -22.34 7.33 23.69
CA GLN A 87 -20.96 7.74 23.45
C GLN A 87 -20.48 7.34 22.05
N GLN A 88 -20.88 6.15 21.58
CA GLN A 88 -20.58 5.68 20.23
C GLN A 88 -21.28 6.57 19.19
N GLU A 89 -22.55 6.91 19.39
CA GLU A 89 -23.32 7.78 18.50
C GLU A 89 -22.73 9.19 18.42
N ALA A 90 -22.31 9.76 19.55
CA ALA A 90 -21.66 11.05 19.60
C ALA A 90 -20.35 11.08 18.80
N LEU A 91 -19.52 10.03 18.93
CA LEU A 91 -18.26 9.91 18.18
C LEU A 91 -18.49 9.69 16.68
N LEU A 92 -19.49 8.88 16.31
CA LEU A 92 -19.87 8.70 14.90
C LEU A 92 -20.32 10.02 14.28
N THR A 93 -21.16 10.77 14.99
CA THR A 93 -21.62 12.10 14.54
C THR A 93 -20.46 13.06 14.34
N GLN A 94 -19.51 13.09 15.28
CA GLN A 94 -18.31 13.92 15.17
C GLN A 94 -17.44 13.51 13.97
N ALA A 95 -17.23 12.21 13.77
CA ALA A 95 -16.43 11.68 12.65
C ALA A 95 -17.07 12.01 11.29
N ILE A 96 -18.40 11.87 11.16
CA ILE A 96 -19.14 12.22 9.94
C ILE A 96 -19.00 13.71 9.64
N ASN A 97 -19.17 14.57 10.64
CA ASN A 97 -19.06 16.02 10.47
C ASN A 97 -17.64 16.44 10.08
N TRP A 98 -16.62 15.85 10.72
CA TRP A 98 -15.23 16.05 10.35
C TRP A 98 -14.95 15.60 8.90
N ALA A 99 -15.42 14.42 8.51
CA ALA A 99 -15.22 13.89 7.17
C ALA A 99 -15.89 14.75 6.10
N ARG A 100 -17.09 15.28 6.38
CA ARG A 100 -17.77 16.23 5.49
C ARG A 100 -17.01 17.55 5.34
N ALA A 101 -16.42 18.05 6.42
CA ALA A 101 -15.63 19.29 6.40
C ALA A 101 -14.28 19.13 5.67
N GLN A 102 -13.72 17.91 5.68
CA GLN A 102 -12.45 17.57 5.03
C GLN A 102 -12.63 17.04 3.61
N ALA A 103 -13.85 16.62 3.24
CA ALA A 103 -14.13 16.14 1.91
C ALA A 103 -13.77 17.27 0.93
N PRO A 104 -12.84 17.04 0.00
CA PRO A 104 -12.63 17.99 -1.08
C PRO A 104 -13.99 18.20 -1.74
N GLU A 105 -14.28 19.46 -2.08
CA GLU A 105 -15.44 19.80 -2.89
C GLU A 105 -15.46 18.78 -4.03
N VAL A 106 -16.51 17.96 -4.10
CA VAL A 106 -16.70 17.09 -5.25
C VAL A 106 -16.87 18.09 -6.38
N VAL A 107 -15.77 18.35 -7.09
CA VAL A 107 -15.82 19.00 -8.39
C VAL A 107 -16.60 17.98 -9.20
N VAL A 108 -17.92 18.14 -9.20
CA VAL A 108 -18.79 17.64 -10.24
C VAL A 108 -18.22 18.35 -11.46
N GLY A 109 -17.21 17.72 -12.07
CA GLY A 109 -16.47 18.29 -13.18
C GLY A 109 -17.51 18.83 -14.12
N GLU A 110 -17.40 20.13 -14.45
CA GLU A 110 -18.28 20.78 -15.43
C GLU A 110 -18.52 19.75 -16.52
N ARG A 111 -19.78 19.31 -16.62
CA ARG A 111 -20.14 18.23 -17.52
C ARG A 111 -19.63 18.68 -18.88
N GLN A 112 -18.56 18.07 -19.37
CA GLN A 112 -17.98 18.52 -20.62
C GLN A 112 -19.10 18.45 -21.65
N PRO A 113 -19.28 19.51 -22.47
CA PRO A 113 -20.34 19.53 -23.46
C PRO A 113 -20.25 18.25 -24.29
N GLU A 114 -21.40 17.73 -24.70
CA GLU A 114 -21.43 16.52 -25.53
C GLU A 114 -20.46 16.69 -26.70
N PRO A 115 -19.53 15.73 -26.92
CA PRO A 115 -18.56 15.85 -28.00
C PRO A 115 -19.29 16.03 -29.33
N THR A 116 -18.84 16.99 -30.14
CA THR A 116 -19.44 17.20 -31.45
C THR A 116 -19.09 16.05 -32.39
N ALA A 117 -19.86 15.87 -33.46
CA ALA A 117 -19.58 14.84 -34.47
C ALA A 117 -18.15 14.95 -35.06
N GLY A 118 -17.60 16.17 -35.14
CA GLY A 118 -16.22 16.41 -35.54
C GLY A 118 -15.20 15.89 -34.53
N ASP A 119 -15.42 16.14 -33.23
CA ASP A 119 -14.54 15.65 -32.14
C ASP A 119 -14.52 14.11 -32.08
N ILE A 120 -15.68 13.49 -32.31
CA ILE A 120 -15.82 12.03 -32.36
C ILE A 120 -15.06 11.46 -33.56
N ALA A 121 -15.15 12.10 -34.73
CA ALA A 121 -14.47 11.65 -35.94
C ALA A 121 -12.93 11.72 -35.82
N VAL A 122 -12.41 12.74 -35.11
CA VAL A 122 -10.98 12.88 -34.84
C VAL A 122 -10.50 11.80 -33.86
N ARG A 123 -11.28 11.50 -32.81
CA ARG A 123 -10.91 10.49 -31.81
C ARG A 123 -11.09 9.04 -32.29
N PHE A 124 -12.06 8.80 -33.16
CA PHE A 124 -12.41 7.48 -33.66
C PHE A 124 -12.47 7.47 -35.20
N PRO A 125 -11.33 7.58 -35.89
CA PRO A 125 -11.28 7.54 -37.35
C PRO A 125 -11.74 6.15 -37.82
N GLY A 126 -12.96 6.06 -38.35
CA GLY A 126 -13.58 4.82 -38.82
C GLY A 126 -14.98 4.54 -38.26
N LEU A 127 -15.43 5.29 -37.24
CA LEU A 127 -16.80 5.20 -36.72
C LEU A 127 -17.72 6.14 -37.53
N ALA A 128 -18.33 5.62 -38.59
CA ALA A 128 -19.34 6.40 -39.32
C ALA A 128 -20.58 6.62 -38.42
N PRO A 129 -21.09 7.86 -38.27
CA PRO A 129 -22.30 8.08 -37.50
C PRO A 129 -23.46 7.34 -38.17
N ARG A 130 -24.12 6.44 -37.42
CA ARG A 130 -25.38 5.83 -37.86
C ARG A 130 -26.40 6.96 -38.00
N GLN A 131 -26.81 7.26 -39.23
CA GLN A 131 -27.87 8.23 -39.50
C GLN A 131 -29.12 7.78 -38.72
N THR A 132 -29.56 8.61 -37.79
CA THR A 132 -30.88 8.49 -37.18
C THR A 132 -31.90 8.74 -38.27
N ARG A 133 -32.59 7.67 -38.65
CA ARG A 133 -33.73 7.70 -39.55
C ARG A 133 -34.87 8.42 -38.83
N THR A 134 -35.10 9.67 -39.21
CA THR A 134 -36.30 10.44 -38.82
C THR A 134 -37.46 10.00 -39.71
N ASP A 135 -38.58 9.61 -39.10
CA ASP A 135 -39.92 9.74 -39.69
C ASP A 135 -40.59 10.96 -39.03
#